data_AF-A0A1I7ZJY0-F1
#
_entry.id   AF-A0A1I7ZJY0-F1
#
_cell.length_a   1.000
_cell.length_b   1.000
_cell.length_c   1.000
_cell.angle_alpha   90.00
_cell.angle_beta   90.00
_cell.angle_gamma   90.00
#
_symmetry.space_group_name_H-M   'P 1'
#
loop_
_entity.id
_entity.type
_entity.pdbx_description
1 polymer ?
#
loop_
_entity_poly.entity_id
_entity_poly.type
_entity_poly.pdbx_seq_one_letter_code
_entity_poly.pdbx_strand_id
1 'polypeptide(L)'
;MDHLLYDLVEEVVSYLPRSDVQTIARVAARSPTLDSWSIASEDQLERRFLLDVSVHLQGFEVEKNKAEKAPRIRLSVQKLLSEEHLEEWDFKNWRYAWIRSVVIEASLHSDSQVVKDSDIHQVLSTVSLPVDTSARTSLLIRNDCFYDPARPELAGLFWEATQKTQKDFAIVSLNNTDEDRLREFDGFVDDFIKRGAFLEKLTYQNEYPPTLDFCEAIASVFGKTRGRLSVCFEEMNLEPEGVELIVDAWLQSDGTFEEKQIKSDITNMLGEAVWSALKRKYEDIMQRRDPGVFLPTTDSSSGYLPHPTKLSSLLISPRQISVHVRVDFEWIDSVIDNWREGCGFYAWRGERNLFFQFKTGEDWIKLVEKYGSAAVIAHPMSPTVLEVKKMRNWFEIGVKHEFFTQKKMEAFITDWKKGNGETLVKEVTRMEVQTEEAAFSLVPKSYPHPLVNARCLLSERGWYANADSEVLRISIAPIDPEDVEDWNLELLFGSLQV
;
A
#
# COMPACT_ATOMS: atom_id res chain seq x y z
N MET A 1 -4.83 -33.45 -25.84
CA MET A 1 -3.72 -33.10 -24.93
C MET A 1 -2.65 -34.19 -24.95
N ASP A 2 -3.06 -35.46 -24.90
CA ASP A 2 -2.21 -36.66 -24.78
C ASP A 2 -1.30 -36.97 -25.98
N HIS A 3 -1.50 -36.29 -27.11
CA HIS A 3 -0.72 -36.49 -28.35
C HIS A 3 0.06 -35.24 -28.78
N LEU A 4 0.16 -34.24 -27.90
CA LEU A 4 0.97 -33.06 -28.20
C LEU A 4 2.44 -33.40 -28.07
N LEU A 5 3.24 -32.95 -29.05
CA LEU A 5 4.68 -33.09 -29.02
C LEU A 5 5.26 -32.29 -27.85
N TYR A 6 6.36 -32.78 -27.28
CA TYR A 6 7.02 -32.14 -26.13
C TYR A 6 7.28 -30.65 -26.37
N ASP A 7 7.80 -30.27 -27.54
CA ASP A 7 8.12 -28.87 -27.84
C ASP A 7 6.90 -27.94 -27.77
N LEU A 8 5.74 -28.40 -28.24
CA LEU A 8 4.50 -27.63 -28.17
C LEU A 8 3.96 -27.58 -26.73
N VAL A 9 4.12 -28.65 -25.96
CA VAL A 9 3.74 -28.67 -24.54
C VAL A 9 4.64 -27.74 -23.74
N GLU A 10 5.95 -27.77 -23.97
CA GLU A 10 6.92 -26.90 -23.33
C GLU A 10 6.65 -25.43 -23.67
N GLU A 11 6.39 -25.11 -24.94
CA GLU A 11 5.99 -23.77 -25.35
C GLU A 11 4.74 -23.31 -24.57
N VAL A 12 3.69 -24.12 -24.52
CA VAL A 12 2.47 -23.79 -23.76
C VAL A 12 2.79 -23.58 -22.28
N VAL A 13 3.50 -24.50 -21.64
CA VAL A 13 3.85 -24.43 -20.22
C VAL A 13 4.73 -23.22 -19.90
N SER A 14 5.59 -22.80 -20.83
CA SER A 14 6.47 -21.64 -20.67
C SER A 14 5.71 -20.31 -20.52
N TYR A 15 4.46 -20.24 -21.00
CA TYR A 15 3.57 -19.08 -20.83
C TYR A 15 2.64 -19.17 -19.61
N LEU A 16 2.61 -20.30 -18.89
CA LEU A 16 1.67 -20.51 -17.80
C LEU A 16 2.23 -20.07 -16.43
N PRO A 17 1.40 -19.41 -15.59
CA PRO A 17 1.76 -19.05 -14.22
C PRO A 17 2.32 -20.23 -13.42
N ARG A 18 3.24 -19.97 -12.49
CA ARG A 18 3.91 -21.04 -11.71
C ARG A 18 2.91 -21.94 -10.99
N SER A 19 1.81 -21.40 -10.47
CA SER A 19 0.72 -22.17 -9.83
C SER A 19 0.05 -23.16 -10.78
N ASP A 20 -0.15 -22.76 -12.03
CA ASP A 20 -0.82 -23.56 -13.04
C ASP A 20 0.12 -24.66 -13.51
N VAL A 21 1.41 -24.34 -13.68
CA VAL A 21 2.46 -25.33 -13.96
C VAL A 21 2.58 -26.36 -12.84
N GLN A 22 2.53 -25.95 -11.56
CA GLN A 22 2.50 -26.87 -10.41
C GLN A 22 1.27 -27.79 -10.43
N THR A 23 0.12 -27.24 -10.81
CA THR A 23 -1.12 -28.00 -10.92
C THR A 23 -1.02 -29.01 -12.06
N ILE A 24 -0.51 -28.59 -13.22
CA ILE A 24 -0.25 -29.45 -14.37
C ILE A 24 0.74 -30.57 -14.00
N ALA A 25 1.88 -30.26 -13.39
CA ALA A 25 2.86 -31.25 -12.96
C ALA A 25 2.22 -32.30 -12.05
N ARG A 26 1.47 -31.86 -11.04
CA ARG A 26 0.80 -32.75 -10.08
C ARG A 26 -0.25 -33.65 -10.74
N VAL A 27 -1.01 -33.13 -11.70
CA VAL A 27 -2.05 -33.89 -12.41
C VAL A 27 -1.42 -34.83 -13.44
N ALA A 28 -0.44 -34.35 -14.22
CA ALA A 28 0.25 -35.12 -15.24
C ALA A 28 1.06 -36.29 -14.64
N ALA A 29 1.71 -36.10 -13.49
CA ALA A 29 2.44 -37.15 -12.79
C ALA A 29 1.56 -38.36 -12.38
N ARG A 30 0.22 -38.20 -12.37
CA ARG A 30 -0.73 -39.30 -12.08
C ARG A 30 -1.21 -40.03 -13.34
N SER A 31 -0.92 -39.52 -14.53
CA SER A 31 -1.36 -40.09 -15.80
C SER A 31 -0.19 -40.38 -16.74
N PRO A 32 0.13 -41.66 -17.02
CA PRO A 32 1.17 -42.02 -17.99
C PRO A 32 0.92 -41.47 -19.40
N THR A 33 -0.32 -41.13 -19.76
CA THR A 33 -0.65 -40.56 -21.07
C THR A 33 -0.27 -39.08 -21.21
N LEU A 34 0.14 -38.44 -20.12
CA LEU A 34 0.54 -37.03 -20.06
C LEU A 34 2.04 -36.87 -19.75
N ASP A 35 2.86 -37.85 -20.14
CA ASP A 35 4.30 -37.86 -19.86
C ASP A 35 5.02 -36.58 -20.32
N SER A 36 4.78 -36.12 -21.56
CA SER A 36 5.32 -34.85 -22.07
C SER A 36 4.95 -33.64 -21.20
N TRP A 37 3.74 -33.63 -20.64
CA TRP A 37 3.28 -32.57 -19.74
C TRP A 37 3.96 -32.64 -18.39
N SER A 38 4.13 -33.85 -17.83
CA SER A 38 4.87 -34.04 -16.58
C SER A 38 6.31 -33.55 -16.74
N ILE A 39 7.02 -34.01 -17.77
CA ILE A 39 8.41 -33.64 -18.02
C ILE A 39 8.55 -32.14 -18.26
N ALA A 40 7.73 -31.53 -19.12
CA ALA A 40 7.84 -30.10 -19.43
C ALA A 40 7.52 -29.22 -18.22
N SER A 41 6.50 -29.58 -17.43
CA SER A 41 6.14 -28.82 -16.24
C SER A 41 7.15 -28.97 -15.11
N GLU A 42 7.72 -30.15 -14.89
CA GLU A 42 8.82 -30.35 -13.94
C GLU A 42 10.07 -29.57 -14.36
N ASP A 43 10.46 -29.65 -15.63
CA ASP A 43 11.62 -28.92 -16.17
C ASP A 43 11.45 -27.40 -16.01
N GLN A 44 10.25 -26.89 -16.30
CA GLN A 44 9.91 -25.48 -16.08
C GLN A 44 9.92 -25.11 -14.59
N LEU A 45 9.41 -25.95 -13.68
CA LEU A 45 9.44 -25.66 -12.24
C LEU A 45 10.85 -25.67 -11.65
N GLU A 46 11.72 -26.53 -12.15
CA GLU A 46 13.11 -26.69 -11.71
C GLU A 46 14.01 -25.57 -12.25
N ARG A 47 13.85 -25.21 -13.53
CA ARG A 47 14.78 -24.30 -14.23
C ARG A 47 14.30 -22.86 -14.31
N ARG A 48 13.03 -22.57 -14.03
CA ARG A 48 12.47 -21.20 -14.10
C ARG A 48 13.18 -20.28 -13.11
N PHE A 49 13.55 -19.10 -13.59
CA PHE A 49 14.20 -18.05 -12.82
C PHE A 49 13.54 -16.70 -13.07
N LEU A 50 13.68 -15.80 -12.10
CA LEU A 50 13.11 -14.46 -12.15
C LEU A 50 14.13 -13.44 -12.66
N LEU A 51 13.63 -12.43 -13.36
CA LEU A 51 14.39 -11.34 -13.93
C LEU A 51 13.94 -10.00 -13.37
N ASP A 52 14.91 -9.16 -13.05
CA ASP A 52 14.73 -7.71 -12.92
C ASP A 52 15.31 -7.05 -14.16
N VAL A 53 14.45 -6.34 -14.89
CA VAL A 53 14.78 -5.71 -16.17
C VAL A 53 14.77 -4.21 -15.97
N SER A 54 15.86 -3.54 -16.35
CA SER A 54 15.96 -2.08 -16.38
C SER A 54 16.31 -1.63 -17.79
N VAL A 55 15.43 -0.82 -18.37
CA VAL A 55 15.56 -0.21 -19.68
C VAL A 55 15.73 1.28 -19.46
N HIS A 56 16.82 1.84 -19.97
CA HIS A 56 17.07 3.27 -19.91
C HIS A 56 17.25 3.82 -21.33
N LEU A 57 16.35 4.73 -21.72
CA LEU A 57 16.32 5.38 -23.01
C LEU A 57 16.82 6.81 -22.86
N GLN A 58 18.02 7.05 -23.36
CA GLN A 58 18.72 8.30 -23.15
C GLN A 58 18.67 9.17 -24.41
N GLY A 59 18.08 10.36 -24.27
CA GLY A 59 18.16 11.42 -25.28
C GLY A 59 19.50 12.16 -25.26
N PHE A 60 19.60 13.20 -26.09
CA PHE A 60 20.74 14.12 -26.09
C PHE A 60 20.23 15.55 -26.21
N GLU A 61 20.76 16.44 -25.37
CA GLU A 61 20.56 17.88 -25.56
C GLU A 61 21.06 18.31 -26.95
N VAL A 62 20.24 19.09 -27.64
CA VAL A 62 20.60 19.64 -28.95
C VAL A 62 21.61 20.77 -28.74
N GLU A 63 22.89 20.45 -28.86
CA GLU A 63 23.89 21.49 -29.07
C GLU A 63 23.69 22.08 -30.47
N LYS A 64 23.40 23.40 -30.55
CA LYS A 64 23.00 24.14 -31.77
C LYS A 64 23.87 23.97 -33.03
N ASN A 65 24.98 23.23 -32.99
CA ASN A 65 25.89 23.01 -34.11
C ASN A 65 26.43 21.57 -34.23
N LYS A 66 25.85 20.60 -33.52
CA LYS A 66 26.24 19.19 -33.63
C LYS A 66 25.17 18.40 -34.36
N ALA A 67 25.61 17.43 -35.18
CA ALA A 67 24.70 16.50 -35.82
C ALA A 67 23.84 15.79 -34.76
N GLU A 68 22.55 15.64 -35.05
CA GLU A 68 21.62 14.91 -34.19
C GLU A 68 22.15 13.50 -33.93
N LYS A 69 22.35 13.18 -32.66
CA LYS A 69 22.69 11.82 -32.23
C LYS A 69 21.39 11.06 -32.00
N ALA A 70 21.32 9.84 -32.55
CA ALA A 70 20.24 8.90 -32.25
C ALA A 70 20.20 8.60 -30.75
N PRO A 71 19.02 8.40 -30.14
CA PRO A 71 18.90 8.03 -28.73
C PRO A 71 19.73 6.79 -28.37
N ARG A 72 20.31 6.77 -27.16
CA ARG A 72 20.98 5.58 -26.64
C ARG A 72 19.98 4.71 -25.91
N ILE A 73 20.03 3.41 -26.20
CA ILE A 73 19.21 2.39 -25.56
C ILE A 73 20.14 1.58 -24.69
N ARG A 74 19.82 1.48 -23.40
CA ARG A 74 20.59 0.71 -22.42
C ARG A 74 19.68 -0.31 -21.76
N LEU A 75 20.20 -1.52 -21.61
CA LEU A 75 19.47 -2.64 -21.02
C LEU A 75 20.35 -3.31 -19.97
N SER A 76 19.84 -3.37 -18.75
CA SER A 76 20.38 -4.17 -17.66
C SER A 76 19.36 -5.24 -17.31
N VAL A 77 19.79 -6.50 -17.26
CA VAL A 77 18.92 -7.60 -16.87
C VAL A 77 19.63 -8.43 -15.82
N GLN A 78 19.02 -8.53 -14.65
CA GLN A 78 19.56 -9.27 -13.52
C GLN A 78 18.70 -10.49 -13.27
N LYS A 79 19.33 -11.66 -13.23
CA LYS A 79 18.71 -12.92 -12.87
C LYS A 79 18.81 -13.13 -11.36
N LEU A 80 17.66 -13.41 -10.75
CA LEU A 80 17.55 -13.70 -9.32
C LEU A 80 17.84 -15.18 -9.08
N LEU A 81 18.96 -15.48 -8.41
CA LEU A 81 19.35 -16.85 -8.03
C LEU A 81 18.82 -17.24 -6.65
N SER A 82 18.72 -16.27 -5.75
CA SER A 82 18.13 -16.35 -4.41
C SER A 82 17.72 -14.95 -3.97
N GLU A 83 17.02 -14.79 -2.84
CA GLU A 83 16.51 -13.47 -2.39
C GLU A 83 17.59 -12.37 -2.32
N GLU A 84 18.85 -12.73 -2.09
CA GLU A 84 19.96 -11.79 -1.92
C GLU A 84 20.98 -11.79 -3.07
N HIS A 85 20.88 -12.73 -4.02
CA HIS A 85 21.90 -12.91 -5.05
C HIS A 85 21.37 -12.65 -6.46
N LEU A 86 21.92 -11.61 -7.08
CA LEU A 86 21.63 -11.16 -8.43
C LEU A 86 22.86 -11.37 -9.31
N GLU A 87 22.66 -11.99 -10.48
CA GLU A 87 23.69 -12.14 -11.51
C GLU A 87 23.26 -11.43 -12.80
N GLU A 88 24.19 -10.88 -13.57
CA GLU A 88 23.86 -10.35 -14.91
C GLU A 88 23.42 -11.51 -15.81
N TRP A 89 22.26 -11.36 -16.45
CA TRP A 89 21.72 -12.39 -17.32
C TRP A 89 22.36 -12.34 -18.70
N ASP A 90 22.82 -13.49 -19.18
CA ASP A 90 23.52 -13.63 -20.47
C ASP A 90 22.59 -13.83 -21.67
N PHE A 91 21.28 -13.58 -21.49
CA PHE A 91 20.21 -13.76 -22.49
C PHE A 91 20.06 -15.21 -23.01
N LYS A 92 20.67 -16.19 -22.34
CA LYS A 92 20.42 -17.61 -22.62
C LYS A 92 19.26 -18.13 -21.81
N ASN A 93 18.73 -19.28 -22.21
CA ASN A 93 17.69 -19.97 -21.43
C ASN A 93 16.41 -19.13 -21.26
N TRP A 94 16.09 -18.27 -22.24
CA TRP A 94 14.95 -17.33 -22.21
C TRP A 94 13.61 -18.01 -21.97
N ARG A 95 13.44 -19.27 -22.39
CA ARG A 95 12.23 -20.07 -22.15
C ARG A 95 11.92 -20.32 -20.66
N TYR A 96 12.91 -20.14 -19.79
CA TYR A 96 12.78 -20.27 -18.34
C TYR A 96 12.77 -18.90 -17.63
N ALA A 97 12.91 -17.81 -18.38
CA ALA A 97 13.04 -16.48 -17.84
C ALA A 97 11.65 -15.83 -17.64
N TRP A 98 11.40 -15.37 -16.43
CA TRP A 98 10.14 -14.75 -16.05
C TRP A 98 10.41 -13.39 -15.41
N ILE A 99 9.62 -12.40 -15.74
CA ILE A 99 9.77 -11.04 -15.22
C ILE A 99 9.22 -10.99 -13.79
N ARG A 100 10.06 -10.48 -12.88
CA ARG A 100 9.64 -10.03 -11.54
C ARG A 100 9.44 -8.53 -11.53
N SER A 101 10.41 -7.78 -12.04
CA SER A 101 10.39 -6.32 -12.04
C SER A 101 10.82 -5.78 -13.40
N VAL A 102 10.12 -4.76 -13.89
CA VAL A 102 10.53 -3.97 -15.05
C VAL A 102 10.58 -2.50 -14.66
N VAL A 103 11.68 -1.85 -15.01
CA VAL A 103 11.87 -0.41 -14.92
C VAL A 103 12.14 0.12 -16.33
N ILE A 104 11.30 1.01 -16.85
CA ILE A 104 11.50 1.67 -18.15
C ILE A 104 11.60 3.16 -17.88
N GLU A 105 12.77 3.73 -18.12
CA GLU A 105 13.03 5.15 -17.90
C GLU A 105 13.45 5.82 -19.21
N ALA A 106 12.90 7.00 -19.48
CA ALA A 106 13.36 7.89 -20.53
C ALA A 106 13.85 9.20 -19.91
N SER A 107 15.07 9.63 -20.24
CA SER A 107 15.65 10.87 -19.71
C SER A 107 16.60 11.52 -20.71
N LEU A 108 16.79 12.84 -20.59
CA LEU A 108 17.78 13.59 -21.37
C LEU A 108 19.17 13.59 -20.73
N HIS A 109 19.25 13.27 -19.43
CA HIS A 109 20.46 13.39 -18.63
C HIS A 109 21.26 12.08 -18.70
N SER A 110 22.59 12.22 -18.75
CA SER A 110 23.45 11.04 -18.64
C SER A 110 23.57 10.63 -17.19
N ASP A 111 22.78 9.65 -16.78
CA ASP A 111 23.11 8.95 -15.56
C ASP A 111 24.46 8.25 -15.71
N SER A 112 25.24 8.37 -14.64
CA SER A 112 26.64 7.92 -14.57
C SER A 112 26.79 6.40 -14.46
N GLN A 113 25.67 5.65 -14.41
CA GLN A 113 25.72 4.20 -14.34
C GLN A 113 26.25 3.62 -15.65
N VAL A 114 27.25 2.74 -15.51
CA VAL A 114 27.88 1.99 -16.61
C VAL A 114 26.93 0.87 -17.01
N VAL A 115 25.86 1.20 -17.71
CA VAL A 115 24.96 0.21 -18.32
C VAL A 115 25.40 -0.01 -19.76
N LYS A 116 25.36 -1.27 -20.20
CA LYS A 116 25.70 -1.69 -21.55
C LYS A 116 24.69 -1.12 -22.55
N ASP A 117 25.19 -0.58 -23.66
CA ASP A 117 24.35 -0.17 -24.78
C ASP A 117 23.76 -1.43 -25.45
N SER A 118 22.48 -1.34 -25.83
CA SER A 118 21.69 -2.40 -26.44
C SER A 118 20.90 -1.88 -27.64
N ASP A 119 20.34 -2.79 -28.43
CA ASP A 119 19.40 -2.46 -29.49
C ASP A 119 17.94 -2.57 -29.02
N ILE A 120 17.03 -1.90 -29.73
CA ILE A 120 15.61 -1.90 -29.38
C ILE A 120 14.99 -3.31 -29.46
N HIS A 121 15.38 -4.16 -30.42
CA HIS A 121 14.79 -5.49 -30.55
C HIS A 121 15.09 -6.37 -29.34
N GLN A 122 16.31 -6.26 -28.79
CA GLN A 122 16.68 -6.94 -27.54
C GLN A 122 15.82 -6.46 -26.37
N VAL A 123 15.58 -5.14 -26.27
CA VAL A 123 14.69 -4.57 -25.25
C VAL A 123 13.27 -5.11 -25.40
N LEU A 124 12.67 -5.01 -26.60
CA LEU A 124 11.30 -5.45 -26.84
C LEU A 124 11.13 -6.94 -26.56
N SER A 125 12.10 -7.77 -26.97
CA SER A 125 12.08 -9.20 -26.67
C SER A 125 12.11 -9.44 -25.16
N THR A 126 12.94 -8.71 -24.41
CA THR A 126 13.12 -8.90 -22.97
C THR A 126 11.89 -8.44 -22.17
N VAL A 127 11.34 -7.26 -22.45
CA VAL A 127 10.17 -6.73 -21.70
C VAL A 127 8.87 -7.47 -22.03
N SER A 128 8.85 -8.23 -23.13
CA SER A 128 7.72 -9.06 -23.55
C SER A 128 7.68 -10.45 -22.87
N LEU A 129 8.71 -10.81 -22.10
CA LEU A 129 8.75 -12.09 -21.39
C LEU A 129 7.57 -12.22 -20.39
N PRO A 130 7.13 -13.46 -20.06
CA PRO A 130 6.04 -13.70 -19.11
C PRO A 130 6.32 -13.12 -17.73
N VAL A 131 5.27 -12.70 -17.01
CA VAL A 131 5.36 -12.14 -15.65
C VAL A 131 4.93 -13.17 -14.61
N ASP A 132 5.69 -13.33 -13.52
CA ASP A 132 5.34 -14.30 -12.47
C ASP A 132 4.25 -13.77 -11.54
N THR A 133 3.00 -14.15 -11.81
CA THR A 133 1.84 -13.73 -11.01
C THR A 133 1.85 -14.25 -9.57
N SER A 134 2.73 -15.22 -9.23
CA SER A 134 2.91 -15.69 -7.85
C SER A 134 3.87 -14.82 -7.04
N ALA A 135 4.73 -14.06 -7.73
CA ALA A 135 5.58 -13.06 -7.11
C ALA A 135 4.85 -11.71 -7.06
N ARG A 136 5.22 -10.86 -6.11
CA ARG A 136 4.71 -9.50 -6.05
C ARG A 136 5.41 -8.64 -7.10
N THR A 137 4.98 -8.76 -8.35
CA THR A 137 5.64 -8.18 -9.51
C THR A 137 5.41 -6.69 -9.63
N SER A 138 6.39 -5.99 -10.20
CA SER A 138 6.35 -4.53 -10.33
C SER A 138 6.75 -4.03 -11.72
N LEU A 139 6.01 -3.04 -12.22
CA LEU A 139 6.33 -2.27 -13.40
C LEU A 139 6.46 -0.80 -13.01
N LEU A 140 7.64 -0.22 -13.17
CA LEU A 140 7.89 1.20 -13.02
C LEU A 140 8.18 1.80 -14.40
N ILE A 141 7.40 2.81 -14.78
CA ILE A 141 7.59 3.56 -16.01
C ILE A 141 7.80 5.01 -15.63
N ARG A 142 8.91 5.59 -16.08
CA ARG A 142 9.30 6.97 -15.77
C ARG A 142 9.71 7.69 -17.04
N ASN A 143 9.11 8.85 -17.28
CA ASN A 143 9.49 9.72 -18.39
C ASN A 143 9.88 11.09 -17.83
N ASP A 144 11.18 11.33 -17.68
CA ASP A 144 11.76 12.59 -17.17
C ASP A 144 12.18 13.54 -18.30
N CYS A 145 11.58 13.42 -19.49
CA CYS A 145 11.90 14.29 -20.63
C CYS A 145 11.13 15.61 -20.52
N PHE A 146 11.61 16.53 -19.67
CA PHE A 146 10.99 17.84 -19.45
C PHE A 146 11.23 18.84 -20.60
N TYR A 147 10.17 19.59 -20.98
CA TYR A 147 10.15 20.92 -21.65
C TYR A 147 10.89 21.14 -22.98
N ASP A 148 11.72 20.22 -23.45
CA ASP A 148 12.23 20.24 -24.82
C ASP A 148 11.25 19.41 -25.64
N PRO A 149 10.64 19.90 -26.75
CA PRO A 149 9.78 19.11 -27.62
C PRO A 149 10.45 17.76 -27.90
N ALA A 150 10.06 16.77 -27.09
CA ALA A 150 10.86 15.58 -26.91
C ALA A 150 10.97 14.94 -28.28
N ARG A 151 12.21 14.64 -28.69
CA ARG A 151 12.46 14.14 -30.04
C ARG A 151 11.49 12.99 -30.30
N PRO A 152 10.63 13.07 -31.33
CA PRO A 152 9.58 12.10 -31.56
C PRO A 152 10.09 10.65 -31.59
N GLU A 153 11.36 10.46 -31.94
CA GLU A 153 12.09 9.20 -31.90
C GLU A 153 12.25 8.61 -30.49
N LEU A 154 12.70 9.40 -29.49
CA LEU A 154 12.90 8.91 -28.12
C LEU A 154 11.58 8.49 -27.50
N ALA A 155 10.57 9.35 -27.62
CA ALA A 155 9.24 9.05 -27.14
C ALA A 155 8.61 7.86 -27.89
N GLY A 156 8.88 7.72 -29.19
CA GLY A 156 8.50 6.53 -29.96
C GLY A 156 9.10 5.25 -29.41
N LEU A 157 10.40 5.22 -29.13
CA LEU A 157 11.09 4.07 -28.53
C LEU A 157 10.56 3.74 -27.12
N PHE A 158 10.33 4.77 -26.32
CA PHE A 158 9.77 4.63 -24.97
C PHE A 158 8.39 3.99 -24.98
N TRP A 159 7.55 4.42 -25.91
CA TRP A 159 6.23 3.83 -26.13
C TRP A 159 6.25 2.45 -26.73
N GLU A 160 7.17 2.17 -27.65
CA GLU A 160 7.34 0.84 -28.18
C GLU A 160 7.73 -0.16 -27.06
N ALA A 161 8.68 0.20 -26.20
CA ALA A 161 9.08 -0.62 -25.06
C ALA A 161 7.94 -0.78 -24.04
N THR A 162 7.28 0.31 -23.67
CA THR A 162 6.19 0.32 -22.69
C THR A 162 5.00 -0.52 -23.15
N GLN A 163 4.58 -0.39 -24.42
CA GLN A 163 3.47 -1.16 -24.98
C GLN A 163 3.76 -2.66 -25.10
N LYS A 164 5.03 -3.06 -25.20
CA LYS A 164 5.44 -4.47 -25.24
C LYS A 164 5.46 -5.17 -23.88
N THR A 165 5.31 -4.43 -22.78
CA THR A 165 5.18 -5.01 -21.44
C THR A 165 3.88 -5.81 -21.30
N GLN A 166 3.97 -6.93 -20.57
CA GLN A 166 2.80 -7.69 -20.12
C GLN A 166 1.93 -6.85 -19.16
N LYS A 167 0.65 -7.23 -19.01
CA LYS A 167 -0.32 -6.49 -18.17
C LYS A 167 -0.58 -7.13 -16.81
N ASP A 168 0.09 -8.24 -16.52
CA ASP A 168 -0.14 -9.07 -15.34
C ASP A 168 0.71 -8.66 -14.12
N PHE A 169 1.20 -7.42 -14.10
CA PHE A 169 1.94 -6.89 -12.96
C PHE A 169 1.02 -6.58 -11.78
N ALA A 170 1.44 -6.97 -10.57
CA ALA A 170 0.70 -6.68 -9.35
C ALA A 170 0.80 -5.21 -8.92
N ILE A 171 1.96 -4.59 -9.14
CA ILE A 171 2.25 -3.20 -8.79
C ILE A 171 2.67 -2.45 -10.05
N VAL A 172 1.97 -1.37 -10.38
CA VAL A 172 2.31 -0.51 -11.51
C VAL A 172 2.50 0.91 -11.01
N SER A 173 3.63 1.52 -11.35
CA SER A 173 3.93 2.91 -11.02
C SER A 173 4.30 3.64 -12.30
N LEU A 174 3.57 4.69 -12.61
CA LEU A 174 3.70 5.50 -13.82
C LEU A 174 3.99 6.93 -13.37
N ASN A 175 5.14 7.45 -13.80
CA ASN A 175 5.50 8.84 -13.63
C ASN A 175 5.76 9.43 -15.01
N ASN A 176 4.91 10.38 -15.39
CA ASN A 176 5.05 11.09 -16.66
C ASN A 176 5.00 12.59 -16.43
N THR A 177 6.05 13.26 -16.91
CA THR A 177 6.14 14.72 -16.86
C THR A 177 5.93 15.37 -18.23
N ASP A 178 5.61 14.58 -19.27
CA ASP A 178 5.34 15.06 -20.63
C ASP A 178 3.85 15.43 -20.80
N GLU A 179 3.57 16.73 -20.81
CA GLU A 179 2.23 17.32 -20.95
C GLU A 179 1.59 17.05 -22.34
N ASP A 180 2.39 16.88 -23.39
CA ASP A 180 1.88 16.78 -24.77
C ASP A 180 1.33 15.37 -25.08
N ARG A 181 1.77 14.35 -24.32
CA ARG A 181 1.49 12.93 -24.59
C ARG A 181 0.63 12.23 -23.54
N LEU A 182 -0.04 13.00 -22.68
CA LEU A 182 -0.88 12.50 -21.59
C LEU A 182 -1.94 11.49 -22.04
N ARG A 183 -2.54 11.71 -23.21
CA ARG A 183 -3.59 10.83 -23.75
C ARG A 183 -3.09 9.42 -24.06
N GLU A 184 -1.81 9.28 -24.42
CA GLU A 184 -1.20 7.98 -24.69
C GLU A 184 -1.00 7.20 -23.39
N PHE A 185 -0.62 7.89 -22.29
CA PHE A 185 -0.56 7.31 -20.96
C PHE A 185 -1.95 6.88 -20.46
N ASP A 186 -2.96 7.73 -20.61
CA ASP A 186 -4.31 7.42 -20.12
C ASP A 186 -4.84 6.12 -20.73
N GLY A 187 -4.70 5.93 -22.05
CA GLY A 187 -5.08 4.68 -22.72
C GLY A 187 -4.31 3.46 -22.23
N PHE A 188 -3.05 3.64 -21.84
CA PHE A 188 -2.23 2.58 -21.25
C PHE A 188 -2.66 2.24 -19.83
N VAL A 189 -2.91 3.25 -18.98
CA VAL A 189 -3.40 3.05 -17.60
C VAL A 189 -4.76 2.37 -17.62
N ASP A 190 -5.64 2.80 -18.53
CA ASP A 190 -6.93 2.18 -18.81
C ASP A 190 -6.82 0.69 -19.09
N ASP A 191 -5.87 0.29 -19.94
CA ASP A 191 -5.66 -1.10 -20.31
C ASP A 191 -5.21 -1.93 -19.09
N PHE A 192 -4.32 -1.41 -18.26
CA PHE A 192 -3.93 -2.05 -16.99
C PHE A 192 -5.11 -2.21 -16.03
N ILE A 193 -5.90 -1.15 -15.86
CA ILE A 193 -7.08 -1.19 -15.01
C ILE A 193 -8.09 -2.18 -15.58
N LYS A 194 -8.37 -2.20 -16.89
CA LYS A 194 -9.39 -3.08 -17.48
C LYS A 194 -8.95 -4.55 -17.56
N ARG A 195 -7.67 -4.82 -17.86
CA ARG A 195 -7.18 -6.18 -18.20
C ARG A 195 -6.26 -6.82 -17.17
N GLY A 196 -5.60 -6.05 -16.31
CA GLY A 196 -4.60 -6.58 -15.38
C GLY A 196 -5.22 -7.37 -14.23
N ALA A 197 -5.57 -8.64 -14.45
CA ALA A 197 -6.29 -9.46 -13.47
C ALA A 197 -5.62 -9.49 -12.09
N PHE A 198 -4.29 -9.34 -12.06
CA PHE A 198 -3.45 -9.37 -10.86
C PHE A 198 -3.11 -7.99 -10.28
N LEU A 199 -3.56 -6.90 -10.90
CA LEU A 199 -3.25 -5.54 -10.47
C LEU A 199 -3.80 -5.27 -9.07
N GLU A 200 -2.90 -5.13 -8.09
CA GLU A 200 -3.21 -4.80 -6.69
C GLU A 200 -3.02 -3.31 -6.41
N LYS A 201 -1.99 -2.69 -7.01
CA LYS A 201 -1.65 -1.28 -6.78
C LYS A 201 -1.27 -0.62 -8.09
N LEU A 202 -1.88 0.52 -8.37
CA LEU A 202 -1.51 1.41 -9.46
C LEU A 202 -1.19 2.79 -8.87
N THR A 203 -0.06 3.38 -9.24
CA THR A 203 0.31 4.76 -8.88
C THR A 203 0.54 5.52 -10.17
N TYR A 204 -0.19 6.62 -10.36
CA TYR A 204 -0.11 7.46 -11.55
C TYR A 204 0.17 8.90 -11.15
N GLN A 205 1.40 9.33 -11.40
CA GLN A 205 1.83 10.70 -11.19
C GLN A 205 1.65 11.43 -12.52
N ASN A 206 0.61 12.26 -12.56
CA ASN A 206 0.26 13.12 -13.67
C ASN A 206 -0.35 14.40 -13.08
N GLU A 207 0.03 15.55 -13.62
CA GLU A 207 -0.46 16.87 -13.21
C GLU A 207 -1.88 17.17 -13.73
N TYR A 208 -2.38 16.38 -14.69
CA TYR A 208 -3.63 16.65 -15.36
C TYR A 208 -4.79 15.79 -14.86
N PRO A 209 -6.01 16.36 -14.83
CA PRO A 209 -7.18 15.62 -14.44
C PRO A 209 -7.42 14.48 -15.45
N PRO A 210 -7.74 13.29 -14.95
CA PRO A 210 -8.03 12.15 -15.81
C PRO A 210 -9.28 12.37 -16.65
N THR A 211 -9.30 11.74 -17.80
CA THR A 211 -10.44 11.75 -18.71
C THR A 211 -11.61 10.95 -18.15
N LEU A 212 -12.80 11.15 -18.73
CA LEU A 212 -13.99 10.36 -18.39
C LEU A 212 -13.77 8.87 -18.64
N ASP A 213 -13.08 8.52 -19.74
CA ASP A 213 -12.73 7.14 -20.13
C ASP A 213 -11.96 6.41 -19.01
N PHE A 214 -11.11 7.15 -18.30
CA PHE A 214 -10.37 6.65 -17.15
C PHE A 214 -11.28 6.34 -15.95
N CYS A 215 -12.24 7.23 -15.67
CA CYS A 215 -13.25 6.97 -14.65
C CYS A 215 -14.12 5.75 -15.01
N GLU A 216 -14.43 5.54 -16.30
CA GLU A 216 -15.11 4.33 -16.77
C GLU A 216 -14.28 3.06 -16.53
N ALA A 217 -12.96 3.12 -16.75
CA ALA A 217 -12.06 2.00 -16.47
C ALA A 217 -12.13 1.62 -14.98
N ILE A 218 -12.00 2.61 -14.08
CA ILE A 218 -12.10 2.40 -12.64
C ILE A 218 -13.49 1.88 -12.25
N ALA A 219 -14.56 2.51 -12.75
CA ALA A 219 -15.94 2.12 -12.48
C ALA A 219 -16.18 0.64 -12.83
N SER A 220 -15.65 0.19 -13.97
CA SER A 220 -15.75 -1.20 -14.40
C SER A 220 -15.15 -2.21 -13.39
N VAL A 221 -14.15 -1.79 -12.61
CA VAL A 221 -13.55 -2.61 -11.55
C VAL A 221 -14.36 -2.55 -10.27
N PHE A 222 -14.91 -1.39 -9.92
CA PHE A 222 -15.77 -1.25 -8.76
C PHE A 222 -17.08 -2.04 -8.90
N GLY A 223 -17.58 -2.21 -10.13
CA GLY A 223 -18.78 -3.01 -10.42
C GLY A 223 -18.59 -4.53 -10.50
N LYS A 224 -17.36 -5.06 -10.40
CA LYS A 224 -17.06 -6.50 -10.54
C LYS A 224 -16.31 -7.03 -9.32
N THR A 225 -16.46 -8.31 -9.01
CA THR A 225 -15.57 -8.99 -8.05
C THR A 225 -14.20 -9.23 -8.69
N ARG A 226 -13.15 -8.70 -8.09
CA ARG A 226 -11.76 -8.82 -8.59
C ARG A 226 -10.73 -8.98 -7.46
N GLY A 227 -11.12 -8.68 -6.22
CA GLY A 227 -10.21 -8.60 -5.08
C GLY A 227 -9.67 -7.19 -4.85
N ARG A 228 -8.44 -7.11 -4.34
CA ARG A 228 -7.81 -5.87 -3.87
C ARG A 228 -7.36 -4.99 -5.03
N LEU A 229 -7.68 -3.71 -4.99
CA LEU A 229 -7.14 -2.70 -5.92
C LEU A 229 -6.93 -1.36 -5.20
N SER A 230 -5.72 -0.82 -5.29
CA SER A 230 -5.39 0.51 -4.78
C SER A 230 -4.85 1.38 -5.90
N VAL A 231 -5.66 2.30 -6.39
CA VAL A 231 -5.25 3.29 -7.39
C VAL A 231 -4.88 4.59 -6.67
N CYS A 232 -3.66 5.07 -6.85
CA CYS A 232 -3.13 6.26 -6.21
C CYS A 232 -2.73 7.28 -7.27
N PHE A 233 -3.09 8.54 -7.05
CA PHE A 233 -2.74 9.65 -7.90
C PHE A 233 -2.02 10.71 -7.08
N GLU A 234 -1.09 11.41 -7.70
CA GLU A 234 -0.45 12.55 -7.05
C GLU A 234 -1.40 13.75 -7.10
N GLU A 235 -1.82 14.15 -8.31
CA GLU A 235 -2.61 15.37 -8.53
C GLU A 235 -3.88 15.09 -9.35
N MET A 236 -4.91 14.54 -8.71
CA MET A 236 -6.18 14.23 -9.39
C MET A 236 -7.33 15.06 -8.83
N ASN A 237 -8.07 15.74 -9.70
CA ASN A 237 -9.40 16.26 -9.43
C ASN A 237 -10.40 15.44 -10.24
N LEU A 238 -11.28 14.70 -9.57
CA LEU A 238 -12.33 13.95 -10.25
C LEU A 238 -13.53 14.87 -10.52
N GLU A 239 -13.94 14.92 -11.78
CA GLU A 239 -15.19 15.58 -12.17
C GLU A 239 -16.40 14.83 -11.58
N PRO A 240 -17.51 15.53 -11.28
CA PRO A 240 -18.71 14.92 -10.70
C PRO A 240 -19.20 13.70 -11.49
N GLU A 241 -19.20 13.77 -12.81
CA GLU A 241 -19.64 12.71 -13.72
C GLU A 241 -18.79 11.45 -13.56
N GLY A 242 -17.48 11.61 -13.41
CA GLY A 242 -16.55 10.49 -13.20
C GLY A 242 -16.78 9.77 -11.88
N VAL A 243 -17.03 10.52 -10.81
CA VAL A 243 -17.35 9.96 -9.49
C VAL A 243 -18.70 9.26 -9.52
N GLU A 244 -19.70 9.84 -10.17
CA GLU A 244 -21.02 9.22 -10.35
C GLU A 244 -20.94 7.88 -11.08
N LEU A 245 -20.10 7.75 -12.12
CA LEU A 245 -19.89 6.48 -12.81
C LEU A 245 -19.34 5.40 -11.88
N ILE A 246 -18.35 5.75 -11.05
CA ILE A 246 -17.75 4.82 -10.08
C ILE A 246 -18.80 4.38 -9.04
N VAL A 247 -19.60 5.33 -8.54
CA VAL A 247 -20.67 5.07 -7.57
C VAL A 247 -21.75 4.17 -8.18
N ASP A 248 -22.23 4.48 -9.39
CA ASP A 248 -23.27 3.71 -10.08
C ASP A 248 -22.80 2.29 -10.36
N ALA A 249 -21.56 2.11 -10.84
CA ALA A 249 -21.01 0.79 -11.09
C ALA A 249 -20.87 -0.02 -9.79
N TRP A 250 -20.40 0.61 -8.71
CA TRP A 250 -20.35 -0.04 -7.40
C TRP A 250 -21.75 -0.43 -6.89
N LEU A 251 -22.77 0.43 -7.03
CA LEU A 251 -24.15 0.12 -6.65
C LEU A 251 -24.76 -1.04 -7.46
N GLN A 252 -24.26 -1.28 -8.67
CA GLN A 252 -24.65 -2.41 -9.53
C GLN A 252 -23.89 -3.71 -9.21
N SER A 253 -22.87 -3.65 -8.35
CA SER A 253 -22.15 -4.84 -7.89
C SER A 253 -23.01 -5.71 -6.97
N ASP A 254 -22.48 -6.87 -6.56
CA ASP A 254 -23.11 -7.69 -5.51
C ASP A 254 -22.95 -7.08 -4.09
N GLY A 255 -22.18 -5.99 -3.98
CA GLY A 255 -21.84 -5.32 -2.74
C GLY A 255 -20.84 -6.08 -1.87
N THR A 256 -20.25 -7.18 -2.36
CA THR A 256 -19.20 -7.91 -1.65
C THR A 256 -18.05 -6.97 -1.31
N PHE A 257 -17.62 -6.98 -0.05
CA PHE A 257 -16.49 -6.17 0.36
C PHE A 257 -15.21 -6.68 -0.30
N GLU A 258 -14.55 -5.80 -1.04
CA GLU A 258 -13.19 -5.98 -1.54
C GLU A 258 -12.41 -4.70 -1.20
N GLU A 259 -11.13 -4.82 -0.87
CA GLU A 259 -10.29 -3.66 -0.53
C GLU A 259 -9.96 -2.88 -1.82
N LYS A 260 -10.92 -2.06 -2.26
CA LYS A 260 -10.80 -1.18 -3.41
C LYS A 260 -10.73 0.25 -2.96
N GLN A 261 -9.71 0.98 -3.41
CA GLN A 261 -9.55 2.38 -3.09
C GLN A 261 -8.94 3.15 -4.25
N ILE A 262 -9.36 4.41 -4.36
CA ILE A 262 -8.80 5.48 -5.17
C ILE A 262 -8.27 6.49 -4.17
N LYS A 263 -7.01 6.90 -4.29
CA LYS A 263 -6.35 7.85 -3.39
C LYS A 263 -5.72 8.98 -4.20
N SER A 264 -5.74 10.18 -3.64
CA SER A 264 -5.05 11.35 -4.15
C SER A 264 -4.20 11.95 -3.03
N ASP A 265 -2.98 12.37 -3.36
CA ASP A 265 -2.10 13.06 -2.41
C ASP A 265 -2.55 14.50 -2.15
N ILE A 266 -3.27 15.12 -3.10
CA ILE A 266 -3.91 16.42 -2.92
C ILE A 266 -5.14 16.32 -2.02
N THR A 267 -5.31 17.32 -1.14
CA THR A 267 -6.40 17.38 -0.15
C THR A 267 -7.80 17.63 -0.71
N ASN A 268 -7.92 17.87 -2.02
CA ASN A 268 -9.10 18.43 -2.67
C ASN A 268 -9.52 17.64 -3.93
N MET A 269 -9.24 16.33 -3.98
CA MET A 269 -9.62 15.44 -5.09
C MET A 269 -11.09 15.57 -5.49
N LEU A 270 -11.95 15.82 -4.49
CA LEU A 270 -13.38 16.00 -4.65
C LEU A 270 -13.78 17.41 -4.22
N GLY A 271 -14.10 18.25 -5.21
CA GLY A 271 -14.63 19.59 -4.97
C GLY A 271 -16.08 19.59 -4.44
N GLU A 272 -16.55 20.75 -3.98
CA GLU A 272 -17.95 20.95 -3.54
C GLU A 272 -18.97 20.61 -4.64
N ALA A 273 -18.59 20.78 -5.90
CA ALA A 273 -19.39 20.41 -7.06
C ALA A 273 -19.70 18.91 -7.11
N VAL A 274 -18.69 18.05 -6.87
CA VAL A 274 -18.86 16.59 -6.79
C VAL A 274 -19.88 16.26 -5.71
N TRP A 275 -19.71 16.82 -4.52
CA TRP A 275 -20.62 16.55 -3.41
C TRP A 275 -22.05 17.03 -3.70
N SER A 276 -22.19 18.19 -4.32
CA SER A 276 -23.49 18.73 -4.70
C SER A 276 -24.20 17.81 -5.71
N ALA A 277 -23.45 17.23 -6.65
CA ALA A 277 -23.98 16.26 -7.61
C ALA A 277 -24.40 14.96 -6.92
N LEU A 278 -23.52 14.38 -6.09
CA LEU A 278 -23.80 13.13 -5.38
C LEU A 278 -25.02 13.25 -4.45
N LYS A 279 -25.17 14.34 -3.69
CA LYS A 279 -26.36 14.58 -2.84
C LYS A 279 -27.65 14.70 -3.64
N ARG A 280 -27.57 15.25 -4.84
CA ARG A 280 -28.74 15.41 -5.71
C ARG A 280 -29.19 14.07 -6.27
N LYS A 281 -28.25 13.17 -6.56
CA LYS A 281 -28.51 11.88 -7.22
C LYS A 281 -28.79 10.74 -6.25
N TYR A 282 -28.10 10.70 -5.11
CA TYR A 282 -28.18 9.59 -4.15
C TYR A 282 -28.79 10.08 -2.83
N GLU A 283 -30.07 9.80 -2.61
CA GLU A 283 -30.78 10.25 -1.40
C GLU A 283 -30.17 9.70 -0.10
N ASP A 284 -29.62 8.48 -0.16
CA ASP A 284 -29.02 7.77 0.98
C ASP A 284 -27.57 8.16 1.26
N ILE A 285 -26.98 9.09 0.50
CA ILE A 285 -25.61 9.50 0.74
C ILE A 285 -25.51 10.36 1.99
N MET A 286 -24.55 10.05 2.85
CA MET A 286 -24.45 10.66 4.17
C MET A 286 -23.18 11.47 4.26
N GLN A 287 -23.33 12.79 4.36
CA GLN A 287 -22.21 13.71 4.50
C GLN A 287 -21.75 13.78 5.96
N ARG A 288 -20.49 13.42 6.19
CA ARG A 288 -19.71 13.68 7.39
C ARG A 288 -19.09 15.07 7.27
N ARG A 289 -19.42 15.96 8.20
CA ARG A 289 -18.56 17.12 8.44
C ARG A 289 -17.31 16.61 9.11
N ASP A 290 -16.18 16.73 8.45
CA ASP A 290 -14.93 16.42 9.11
C ASP A 290 -14.73 17.43 10.25
N PRO A 291 -14.49 16.95 11.49
CA PRO A 291 -14.23 17.83 12.61
C PRO A 291 -12.96 18.59 12.28
N GLY A 292 -13.12 19.87 11.91
CA GLY A 292 -12.09 20.68 11.27
C GLY A 292 -10.72 20.55 11.93
N VAL A 293 -9.76 20.01 11.20
CA VAL A 293 -8.35 20.02 11.55
C VAL A 293 -7.75 21.28 10.94
N PHE A 294 -7.45 22.29 11.78
CA PHE A 294 -6.50 23.42 11.67
C PHE A 294 -6.23 24.16 10.33
N LEU A 295 -6.81 23.75 9.20
CA LEU A 295 -6.81 24.50 7.96
C LEU A 295 -8.06 25.38 7.94
N PRO A 296 -7.92 26.68 7.65
CA PRO A 296 -9.05 27.58 7.63
C PRO A 296 -10.09 27.12 6.59
N THR A 297 -11.21 26.59 7.08
CA THR A 297 -12.56 26.68 6.48
C THR A 297 -12.80 26.12 5.08
N THR A 298 -11.92 25.31 4.48
CA THR A 298 -12.38 24.55 3.31
C THR A 298 -13.32 23.46 3.80
N ASP A 299 -14.59 23.53 3.38
CA ASP A 299 -15.70 22.62 3.66
C ASP A 299 -15.48 21.21 3.07
N SER A 300 -14.29 20.65 3.31
CA SER A 300 -13.89 19.34 2.87
C SER A 300 -14.78 18.34 3.58
N SER A 301 -15.73 17.83 2.83
CA SER A 301 -16.78 16.98 3.33
C SER A 301 -16.45 15.56 2.94
N SER A 302 -16.33 14.68 3.92
CA SER A 302 -16.33 13.24 3.68
C SER A 302 -17.75 12.69 3.74
N GLY A 303 -18.00 11.48 3.29
CA GLY A 303 -19.28 10.82 3.46
C GLY A 303 -19.28 9.37 3.08
N TYR A 304 -20.41 8.73 3.35
CA TYR A 304 -20.60 7.30 3.12
C TYR A 304 -21.88 7.09 2.33
N LEU A 305 -21.83 6.15 1.39
CA LEU A 305 -23.00 5.63 0.71
C LEU A 305 -23.13 4.14 1.04
N PRO A 306 -24.23 3.65 1.64
CA PRO A 306 -24.41 2.23 1.91
C PRO A 306 -24.82 1.46 0.65
N HIS A 307 -24.31 0.25 0.47
CA HIS A 307 -24.72 -0.59 -0.65
C HIS A 307 -26.14 -1.14 -0.41
N PRO A 308 -27.01 -1.29 -1.43
CA PRO A 308 -28.35 -1.87 -1.25
C PRO A 308 -28.36 -3.26 -0.61
N THR A 309 -27.36 -4.10 -0.91
CA THR A 309 -27.19 -5.45 -0.32
C THR A 309 -26.74 -5.41 1.14
N LYS A 310 -26.29 -4.25 1.64
CA LYS A 310 -25.80 -4.02 3.00
C LYS A 310 -24.57 -4.87 3.34
N LEU A 311 -23.76 -5.24 2.37
CA LEU A 311 -22.51 -5.98 2.59
C LEU A 311 -21.28 -5.06 2.63
N SER A 312 -21.39 -3.87 2.07
CA SER A 312 -20.35 -2.84 2.08
C SER A 312 -20.94 -1.43 2.09
N SER A 313 -20.08 -0.45 2.30
CA SER A 313 -20.34 0.97 2.06
C SER A 313 -19.22 1.57 1.24
N LEU A 314 -19.48 2.69 0.57
CA LEU A 314 -18.47 3.44 -0.16
C LEU A 314 -18.15 4.71 0.62
N LEU A 315 -16.92 4.83 1.13
CA LEU A 315 -16.38 6.08 1.65
C LEU A 315 -15.99 6.96 0.49
N ILE A 316 -16.51 8.19 0.47
CA ILE A 316 -16.18 9.24 -0.49
C ILE A 316 -15.64 10.41 0.33
N SER A 317 -14.38 10.72 0.16
CA SER A 317 -13.68 11.74 0.92
C SER A 317 -12.80 12.60 0.01
N PRO A 318 -12.37 13.78 0.48
CA PRO A 318 -11.56 14.70 -0.32
C PRO A 318 -10.23 14.13 -0.83
N ARG A 319 -9.74 13.03 -0.25
CA ARG A 319 -8.49 12.37 -0.68
C ARG A 319 -8.70 10.96 -1.20
N GLN A 320 -9.88 10.38 -1.03
CA GLN A 320 -10.08 8.98 -1.41
C GLN A 320 -11.54 8.60 -1.62
N ILE A 321 -11.74 7.66 -2.54
CA ILE A 321 -12.96 6.86 -2.66
C ILE A 321 -12.58 5.42 -2.31
N SER A 322 -13.27 4.76 -1.38
CA SER A 322 -12.91 3.40 -0.99
C SER A 322 -14.11 2.57 -0.54
N VAL A 323 -14.09 1.27 -0.84
CA VAL A 323 -15.09 0.32 -0.37
C VAL A 323 -14.73 -0.07 1.07
N HIS A 324 -15.72 -0.01 1.96
CA HIS A 324 -15.63 -0.26 3.39
C HIS A 324 -16.49 -1.46 3.78
N VAL A 325 -16.04 -2.19 4.80
CA VAL A 325 -16.75 -3.36 5.35
C VAL A 325 -18.04 -2.88 6.03
N ARG A 326 -19.13 -3.66 5.88
CA ARG A 326 -20.33 -3.44 6.70
C ARG A 326 -20.01 -3.69 8.17
N VAL A 327 -20.53 -2.81 9.01
CA VAL A 327 -20.39 -2.89 10.46
C VAL A 327 -21.74 -3.31 11.02
N ASP A 328 -21.76 -4.47 11.67
CA ASP A 328 -22.86 -4.93 12.50
C ASP A 328 -22.36 -5.22 13.92
N PHE A 329 -23.28 -5.61 14.82
CA PHE A 329 -22.93 -5.85 16.21
C PHE A 329 -21.96 -7.02 16.41
N GLU A 330 -22.01 -8.04 15.56
CA GLU A 330 -21.08 -9.19 15.60
C GLU A 330 -19.68 -8.76 15.17
N TRP A 331 -19.59 -7.91 14.14
CA TRP A 331 -18.32 -7.32 13.75
C TRP A 331 -17.77 -6.41 14.85
N ILE A 332 -18.60 -5.60 15.52
CA ILE A 332 -18.16 -4.77 16.67
C ILE A 332 -17.67 -5.66 17.82
N ASP A 333 -18.38 -6.76 18.13
CA ASP A 333 -17.90 -7.74 19.13
C ASP A 333 -16.51 -8.25 18.75
N SER A 334 -16.35 -8.68 17.49
CA SER A 334 -15.07 -9.16 16.98
C SER A 334 -13.96 -8.12 17.09
N VAL A 335 -14.24 -6.84 16.81
CA VAL A 335 -13.27 -5.76 17.02
C VAL A 335 -12.89 -5.61 18.49
N ILE A 336 -13.87 -5.65 19.40
CA ILE A 336 -13.62 -5.54 20.84
C ILE A 336 -12.81 -6.74 21.36
N ASP A 337 -13.14 -7.95 20.92
CA ASP A 337 -12.46 -9.17 21.33
C ASP A 337 -11.02 -9.19 20.80
N ASN A 338 -10.82 -8.90 19.51
CA ASN A 338 -9.48 -8.77 18.92
C ASN A 338 -8.65 -7.67 19.61
N TRP A 339 -9.30 -6.54 19.96
CA TRP A 339 -8.64 -5.47 20.69
C TRP A 339 -8.18 -5.92 22.08
N ARG A 340 -9.03 -6.67 22.82
CA ARG A 340 -8.73 -7.22 24.15
C ARG A 340 -7.64 -8.31 24.14
N GLU A 341 -7.63 -9.14 23.11
CA GLU A 341 -6.62 -10.19 22.91
C GLU A 341 -5.28 -9.60 22.44
N GLY A 342 -5.31 -8.47 21.76
CA GLY A 342 -4.15 -7.77 21.23
C GLY A 342 -3.40 -6.91 22.25
N CYS A 343 -2.61 -5.97 21.73
CA CYS A 343 -1.85 -5.02 22.55
C CYS A 343 -2.67 -3.85 23.09
N GLY A 344 -3.94 -3.73 22.70
CA GLY A 344 -4.81 -2.62 23.10
C GLY A 344 -4.48 -1.25 22.50
N PHE A 345 -3.48 -1.12 21.61
CA PHE A 345 -3.06 0.17 21.03
C PHE A 345 -3.88 0.60 19.81
N TYR A 346 -4.60 -0.35 19.20
CA TYR A 346 -5.28 -0.18 17.93
C TYR A 346 -6.61 -0.88 17.96
N ALA A 347 -7.68 -0.18 17.57
CA ALA A 347 -9.00 -0.78 17.45
C ALA A 347 -9.00 -1.85 16.35
N TRP A 348 -8.44 -1.55 15.17
CA TRP A 348 -8.49 -2.48 14.03
C TRP A 348 -7.42 -2.19 12.99
N ARG A 349 -6.62 -3.19 12.57
CA ARG A 349 -5.62 -3.10 11.48
C ARG A 349 -4.69 -1.86 11.52
N GLY A 350 -4.30 -1.42 12.72
CA GLY A 350 -3.47 -0.23 12.90
C GLY A 350 -4.23 1.09 13.02
N GLU A 351 -5.55 1.07 12.80
CA GLU A 351 -6.44 2.18 13.10
C GLU A 351 -6.78 2.25 14.58
N ARG A 352 -6.81 3.46 15.11
CA ARG A 352 -7.15 3.72 16.53
C ARG A 352 -8.60 4.13 16.70
N ASN A 353 -9.17 4.79 15.70
CA ASN A 353 -10.55 5.27 15.73
C ASN A 353 -11.31 4.66 14.55
N LEU A 354 -12.51 4.19 14.85
CA LEU A 354 -13.43 3.66 13.86
C LEU A 354 -14.73 4.45 13.96
N PHE A 355 -15.33 4.71 12.81
CA PHE A 355 -16.44 5.63 12.71
C PHE A 355 -17.61 4.93 12.04
N PHE A 356 -18.77 4.98 12.69
CA PHE A 356 -19.91 4.18 12.30
C PHE A 356 -21.18 5.00 12.35
N GLN A 357 -22.07 4.76 11.40
CA GLN A 357 -23.38 5.40 11.41
C GLN A 357 -24.45 4.44 11.91
N PHE A 358 -25.38 4.97 12.71
CA PHE A 358 -26.57 4.21 13.09
C PHE A 358 -27.52 4.12 11.90
N LYS A 359 -28.11 2.94 11.67
CA LYS A 359 -29.20 2.79 10.69
C LYS A 359 -30.48 3.41 11.25
N THR A 360 -30.72 3.26 12.55
CA THR A 360 -31.85 3.89 13.26
C THR A 360 -31.41 4.41 14.62
N GLY A 361 -32.20 5.31 15.21
CA GLY A 361 -31.95 5.76 16.59
C GLY A 361 -31.94 4.60 17.61
N GLU A 362 -32.57 3.47 17.30
CA GLU A 362 -32.57 2.26 18.13
C GLU A 362 -31.23 1.55 18.15
N ASP A 363 -30.39 1.68 17.12
CA ASP A 363 -29.09 1.02 17.11
C ASP A 363 -28.17 1.58 18.19
N TRP A 364 -28.27 2.87 18.50
CA TRP A 364 -27.58 3.45 19.65
C TRP A 364 -28.09 2.86 20.96
N ILE A 365 -29.41 2.68 21.07
CA ILE A 365 -30.02 2.09 22.27
C ILE A 365 -29.51 0.66 22.45
N LYS A 366 -29.51 -0.16 21.39
CA LYS A 366 -28.97 -1.53 21.42
C LYS A 366 -27.48 -1.56 21.76
N LEU A 367 -26.70 -0.62 21.23
CA LEU A 367 -25.28 -0.50 21.53
C LEU A 367 -25.06 -0.14 23.01
N VAL A 368 -25.84 0.80 23.54
CA VAL A 368 -25.82 1.19 24.95
C VAL A 368 -26.34 0.08 25.86
N GLU A 369 -27.37 -0.65 25.47
CA GLU A 369 -27.88 -1.81 26.21
C GLU A 369 -26.84 -2.92 26.29
N LYS A 370 -26.09 -3.13 25.21
CA LYS A 370 -25.06 -4.17 25.12
C LYS A 370 -23.77 -3.81 25.85
N TYR A 371 -23.28 -2.58 25.72
CA TYR A 371 -21.96 -2.17 26.22
C TYR A 371 -21.98 -1.10 27.33
N GLY A 372 -23.14 -0.52 27.65
CA GLY A 372 -23.32 0.52 28.67
C GLY A 372 -23.44 1.95 28.10
N SER A 373 -24.00 2.86 28.91
CA SER A 373 -24.34 4.26 28.56
C SER A 373 -23.14 5.19 28.37
N ALA A 374 -21.95 4.73 28.74
CA ALA A 374 -20.67 5.33 28.44
C ALA A 374 -19.68 4.19 28.21
N ALA A 375 -19.88 3.42 27.13
CA ALA A 375 -19.11 2.21 26.85
C ALA A 375 -17.60 2.55 26.76
N VAL A 376 -16.96 2.52 27.93
CA VAL A 376 -15.53 2.62 28.16
C VAL A 376 -15.13 1.23 28.56
N ILE A 377 -14.60 0.49 27.59
CA ILE A 377 -14.15 -0.88 27.80
C ILE A 377 -12.67 -0.79 28.16
N ALA A 378 -12.30 -1.12 29.39
CA ALA A 378 -10.91 -1.13 29.81
C ALA A 378 -10.16 -2.32 29.18
N HIS A 379 -8.92 -2.10 28.74
CA HIS A 379 -8.09 -3.18 28.25
C HIS A 379 -7.62 -4.05 29.43
N PRO A 380 -7.63 -5.39 29.30
CA PRO A 380 -7.20 -6.25 30.40
C PRO A 380 -5.73 -5.99 30.77
N MET A 381 -4.86 -5.80 29.78
CA MET A 381 -3.40 -5.73 29.95
C MET A 381 -2.77 -4.35 29.70
N SER A 382 -3.53 -3.36 29.23
CA SER A 382 -2.98 -2.06 28.81
C SER A 382 -3.70 -0.94 29.57
N PRO A 383 -3.06 0.22 29.79
CA PRO A 383 -3.74 1.41 30.31
C PRO A 383 -4.69 2.08 29.31
N THR A 384 -4.88 1.49 28.11
CA THR A 384 -5.81 1.97 27.11
C THR A 384 -7.25 1.57 27.42
N VAL A 385 -8.19 2.40 26.96
CA VAL A 385 -9.62 2.11 27.00
C VAL A 385 -10.20 2.29 25.61
N LEU A 386 -11.15 1.44 25.25
CA LEU A 386 -11.95 1.60 24.04
C LEU A 386 -13.19 2.40 24.42
N GLU A 387 -13.27 3.62 23.92
CA GLU A 387 -14.30 4.61 24.21
C GLU A 387 -15.27 4.69 23.04
N VAL A 388 -16.57 4.45 23.30
CA VAL A 388 -17.62 4.67 22.32
C VAL A 388 -18.27 6.03 22.54
N LYS A 389 -18.04 6.97 21.62
CA LYS A 389 -18.63 8.31 21.66
C LYS A 389 -19.81 8.40 20.71
N LYS A 390 -21.00 8.69 21.24
CA LYS A 390 -22.12 9.11 20.41
C LYS A 390 -21.90 10.52 19.89
N MET A 391 -22.03 10.66 18.59
CA MET A 391 -22.20 11.92 17.90
C MET A 391 -23.63 11.98 17.35
N ARG A 392 -24.04 13.11 16.74
CA ARG A 392 -25.44 13.38 16.35
C ARG A 392 -26.13 12.18 15.69
N ASN A 393 -25.62 11.73 14.55
CA ASN A 393 -26.16 10.65 13.73
C ASN A 393 -25.22 9.44 13.61
N TRP A 394 -24.06 9.47 14.26
CA TRP A 394 -22.99 8.46 14.12
C TRP A 394 -22.32 8.25 15.48
N PHE A 395 -21.44 7.27 15.59
CA PHE A 395 -20.61 7.04 16.75
C PHE A 395 -19.19 6.70 16.35
N GLU A 396 -18.27 7.02 17.25
CA GLU A 396 -16.86 6.70 17.15
C GLU A 396 -16.56 5.61 18.17
N ILE A 397 -15.86 4.56 17.75
CA ILE A 397 -15.14 3.65 18.64
C ILE A 397 -13.67 4.05 18.57
N GLY A 398 -13.16 4.68 19.62
CA GLY A 398 -11.78 5.17 19.67
C GLY A 398 -10.98 4.50 20.77
N VAL A 399 -9.72 4.17 20.48
CA VAL A 399 -8.74 3.82 21.52
C VAL A 399 -8.27 5.12 22.16
N LYS A 400 -8.60 5.28 23.44
CA LYS A 400 -8.12 6.37 24.28
C LYS A 400 -6.95 5.86 25.12
N HIS A 401 -5.83 6.54 25.00
CA HIS A 401 -4.66 6.27 25.82
C HIS A 401 -4.75 7.00 27.15
N GLU A 402 -4.08 6.47 28.15
CA GLU A 402 -3.92 7.17 29.41
C GLU A 402 -3.08 8.43 29.20
N PHE A 403 -3.56 9.55 29.75
CA PHE A 403 -2.85 10.83 29.66
C PHE A 403 -1.78 10.93 30.73
N PHE A 404 -0.54 11.18 30.30
CA PHE A 404 0.63 11.36 31.13
C PHE A 404 1.00 12.85 31.14
N THR A 405 0.75 13.50 32.28
CA THR A 405 1.32 14.81 32.55
C THR A 405 2.83 14.70 32.70
N GLN A 406 3.54 15.82 32.53
CA GLN A 406 4.99 15.88 32.77
C GLN A 406 5.36 15.28 34.15
N LYS A 407 4.64 15.67 35.21
CA LYS A 407 4.87 15.15 36.56
C LYS A 407 4.69 13.64 36.66
N LYS A 408 3.70 13.08 35.96
CA LYS A 408 3.44 11.63 35.96
C LYS A 408 4.54 10.88 35.20
N MET A 409 5.03 11.45 34.10
CA MET A 409 6.17 10.92 33.35
C MET A 409 7.46 10.95 34.18
N GLU A 410 7.75 12.08 34.83
CA GLU A 410 8.91 12.23 35.72
C GLU A 410 8.85 11.26 36.90
N ALA A 411 7.68 11.07 37.50
CA ALA A 411 7.47 10.07 38.55
C ALA A 411 7.74 8.65 38.04
N PHE A 412 7.19 8.29 36.87
CA PHE A 412 7.42 6.99 36.23
C PHE A 412 8.91 6.73 35.97
N ILE A 413 9.62 7.69 35.37
CA ILE A 413 11.07 7.58 35.12
C ILE A 413 11.87 7.49 36.43
N THR A 414 11.46 8.26 37.43
CA THR A 414 12.12 8.25 38.76
C THR A 414 11.97 6.87 39.42
N ASP A 415 10.81 6.25 39.33
CA ASP A 415 10.57 4.93 39.90
C ASP A 415 11.29 3.83 39.12
N TRP A 416 11.35 3.92 37.79
CA TRP A 416 12.21 3.07 36.95
C TRP A 416 13.68 3.14 37.37
N LYS A 417 14.21 4.35 37.57
CA LYS A 417 15.60 4.57 38.02
C LYS A 417 15.88 4.08 39.44
N LYS A 418 14.86 3.86 40.26
CA LYS A 418 15.00 3.26 41.60
C LYS A 418 14.99 1.73 41.57
N GLY A 419 14.75 1.12 40.41
CA GLY A 419 14.63 -0.33 40.27
C GLY A 419 13.22 -0.87 40.51
N ASN A 420 12.21 -0.01 40.68
CA ASN A 420 10.83 -0.42 41.00
C ASN A 420 9.97 -0.68 39.75
N GLY A 421 10.60 -0.91 38.59
CA GLY A 421 9.95 -0.85 37.28
C GLY A 421 10.06 -2.11 36.43
N GLU A 422 10.50 -3.25 36.98
CA GLU A 422 10.80 -4.48 36.22
C GLU A 422 9.66 -4.95 35.31
N THR A 423 8.43 -4.54 35.60
CA THR A 423 7.27 -4.63 34.71
C THR A 423 6.57 -3.30 34.60
N LEU A 424 6.07 -2.93 33.40
CA LEU A 424 5.07 -1.87 33.30
C LEU A 424 3.79 -2.30 34.05
N VAL A 425 2.82 -1.39 34.15
CA VAL A 425 1.50 -1.67 34.73
C VAL A 425 0.94 -2.99 34.15
N LYS A 426 0.80 -4.03 35.00
CA LYS A 426 0.28 -5.37 34.66
C LYS A 426 1.17 -6.24 33.77
N GLU A 427 2.48 -6.32 34.05
CA GLU A 427 3.40 -7.28 33.40
C GLU A 427 3.63 -7.08 31.89
N VAL A 428 3.18 -5.96 31.32
CA VAL A 428 3.44 -5.66 29.91
C VAL A 428 4.84 -5.09 29.69
N THR A 429 5.44 -5.40 28.55
CA THR A 429 6.74 -4.86 28.12
C THR A 429 6.59 -3.61 27.27
N ARG A 430 5.37 -3.24 26.87
CA ARG A 430 5.08 -2.05 26.06
C ARG A 430 3.77 -1.39 26.50
N MET A 431 3.72 -0.07 26.50
CA MET A 431 2.48 0.70 26.63
C MET A 431 2.52 1.97 25.78
N GLU A 432 1.35 2.48 25.41
CA GLU A 432 1.19 3.77 24.73
C GLU A 432 0.40 4.74 25.62
N VAL A 433 0.88 5.98 25.73
CA VAL A 433 0.29 7.04 26.56
C VAL A 433 0.20 8.33 25.74
N GLN A 434 -0.79 9.16 26.04
CA GLN A 434 -0.90 10.52 25.47
C GLN A 434 -0.13 11.50 26.35
N THR A 435 0.60 12.45 25.75
CA THR A 435 1.38 13.47 26.47
C THR A 435 1.17 14.86 25.87
N GLU A 436 1.38 15.92 26.66
CA GLU A 436 1.48 17.29 26.13
C GLU A 436 2.80 17.44 25.36
N GLU A 437 2.72 17.94 24.12
CA GLU A 437 3.82 18.07 23.14
C GLU A 437 5.12 18.66 23.74
N ALA A 438 5.00 19.77 24.49
CA ALA A 438 6.16 20.48 25.02
C ALA A 438 6.92 19.69 26.11
N ALA A 439 6.30 18.72 26.76
CA ALA A 439 6.90 18.03 27.89
C ALA A 439 7.91 16.95 27.47
N PHE A 440 7.80 16.40 26.25
CA PHE A 440 8.54 15.20 25.87
C PHE A 440 9.87 15.48 25.14
N SER A 441 9.93 16.52 24.33
CA SER A 441 11.13 16.87 23.55
C SER A 441 12.39 17.12 24.40
N LEU A 442 12.22 17.40 25.70
CA LEU A 442 13.31 17.67 26.65
C LEU A 442 13.78 16.43 27.44
N VAL A 443 13.07 15.32 27.34
CA VAL A 443 13.30 14.12 28.17
C VAL A 443 14.19 13.14 27.39
N PRO A 444 15.29 12.62 27.98
CA PRO A 444 16.07 11.56 27.36
C PRO A 444 15.20 10.38 26.89
N LYS A 445 15.51 9.83 25.71
CA LYS A 445 14.69 8.76 25.08
C LYS A 445 14.98 7.36 25.63
N SER A 446 15.98 7.19 26.48
CA SER A 446 16.43 5.89 26.99
C SER A 446 16.88 5.99 28.44
N TYR A 447 16.45 5.05 29.26
CA TYR A 447 16.82 4.97 30.68
C TYR A 447 17.23 3.53 31.04
N PRO A 448 18.48 3.25 31.42
CA PRO A 448 18.88 1.93 31.90
C PRO A 448 18.21 1.62 33.25
N HIS A 449 17.88 0.36 33.48
CA HIS A 449 17.43 -0.13 34.78
C HIS A 449 18.65 -0.39 35.67
N PRO A 450 18.63 -0.02 36.96
CA PRO A 450 19.78 -0.22 37.85
C PRO A 450 20.00 -1.67 38.30
N LEU A 451 18.96 -2.53 38.21
CA LEU A 451 18.99 -3.88 38.79
C LEU A 451 18.91 -5.02 37.76
N VAL A 452 18.54 -4.73 36.51
CA VAL A 452 18.36 -5.76 35.47
C VAL A 452 18.93 -5.27 34.14
N ASN A 453 19.28 -6.20 33.26
CA ASN A 453 19.79 -5.89 31.93
C ASN A 453 18.68 -5.41 30.97
N ALA A 454 18.00 -4.32 31.33
CA ALA A 454 16.90 -3.74 30.57
C ALA A 454 17.00 -2.21 30.54
N ARG A 455 16.39 -1.61 29.53
CA ARG A 455 16.22 -0.16 29.38
C ARG A 455 14.76 0.18 29.09
N CYS A 456 14.31 1.30 29.64
CA CYS A 456 13.05 1.92 29.28
C CYS A 456 13.29 2.86 28.09
N LEU A 457 12.71 2.52 26.95
CA LEU A 457 12.74 3.29 25.72
C LEU A 457 11.47 4.11 25.57
N LEU A 458 11.65 5.40 25.32
CA LEU A 458 10.59 6.34 25.01
C LEU A 458 10.71 6.69 23.52
N SER A 459 9.80 6.14 22.72
CA SER A 459 9.77 6.37 21.26
C SER A 459 8.51 7.13 20.88
N GLU A 460 8.70 8.23 20.16
CA GLU A 460 7.61 8.98 19.57
C GLU A 460 6.97 8.16 18.44
N ARG A 461 5.63 8.15 18.41
CA ARG A 461 4.86 7.36 17.44
C ARG A 461 4.23 8.24 16.35
N GLY A 462 4.45 9.56 16.42
CA GLY A 462 3.90 10.57 15.53
C GLY A 462 2.68 11.29 16.09
N TRP A 463 2.29 12.35 15.38
CA TRP A 463 1.18 13.24 15.70
C TRP A 463 -0.20 12.59 15.48
N TYR A 464 -1.15 12.93 16.34
CA TYR A 464 -2.55 12.54 16.22
C TYR A 464 -3.32 13.63 15.48
N ALA A 465 -4.00 13.30 14.37
CA ALA A 465 -4.80 14.30 13.65
C ALA A 465 -5.97 14.88 14.47
N ASN A 466 -6.36 14.23 15.57
CA ASN A 466 -7.53 14.58 16.37
C ASN A 466 -7.22 14.99 17.83
N ALA A 467 -5.96 15.05 18.23
CA ALA A 467 -5.61 15.38 19.61
C ALA A 467 -4.44 16.37 19.62
N ASP A 468 -4.54 17.44 20.40
CA ASP A 468 -3.45 18.36 20.76
C ASP A 468 -2.37 17.67 21.63
N SER A 469 -2.16 16.36 21.44
CA SER A 469 -1.33 15.50 22.27
C SER A 469 -0.60 14.47 21.41
N GLU A 470 0.68 14.30 21.70
CA GLU A 470 1.50 13.25 21.10
C GLU A 470 1.20 11.90 21.76
N VAL A 471 1.31 10.81 20.99
CA VAL A 471 1.30 9.47 21.57
C VAL A 471 2.72 8.98 21.71
N LEU A 472 3.11 8.79 22.97
CA LEU A 472 4.39 8.22 23.34
C LEU A 472 4.26 6.73 23.55
N ARG A 473 5.17 5.97 22.95
CA ARG A 473 5.35 4.55 23.27
C ARG A 473 6.48 4.38 24.27
N ILE A 474 6.15 3.72 25.37
CA ILE A 474 7.07 3.32 26.43
C ILE A 474 7.31 1.82 26.27
N SER A 475 8.55 1.41 26.05
CA SER A 475 8.92 0.00 25.88
C SER A 475 10.04 -0.38 26.84
N ILE A 476 9.92 -1.54 27.47
CA ILE A 476 11.01 -2.21 28.17
C ILE A 476 11.69 -3.13 27.14
N ALA A 477 12.97 -2.89 26.89
CA ALA A 477 13.79 -3.70 26.01
C ALA A 477 15.05 -4.16 26.75
N PRO A 478 15.60 -5.36 26.44
CA PRO A 478 16.94 -5.70 26.89
C PRO A 478 17.94 -4.66 26.39
N ILE A 479 19.01 -4.45 27.14
CA ILE A 479 20.12 -3.62 26.65
C ILE A 479 20.84 -4.43 25.59
N ASP A 480 20.89 -3.89 24.36
CA ASP A 480 21.73 -4.46 23.30
C ASP A 480 23.19 -4.17 23.67
N PRO A 481 24.05 -5.19 23.83
CA PRO A 481 25.45 -4.98 24.11
C PRO A 481 26.13 -4.06 23.08
N GLU A 482 25.75 -4.10 21.80
CA GLU A 482 26.41 -3.31 20.76
C GLU A 482 26.06 -1.81 20.79
N ASP A 483 24.95 -1.43 21.45
CA ASP A 483 24.45 -0.05 21.52
C ASP A 483 25.03 0.78 22.69
N VAL A 484 25.87 0.18 23.54
CA VAL A 484 26.34 0.82 24.78
C VAL A 484 27.71 1.48 24.57
N GLU A 485 27.72 2.81 24.45
CA GLU A 485 28.97 3.59 24.35
C GLU A 485 29.79 3.62 25.65
N ASP A 486 29.14 3.42 26.81
CA ASP A 486 29.77 3.38 28.14
C ASP A 486 29.39 2.09 28.88
N TRP A 487 30.22 1.06 28.77
CA TRP A 487 30.01 -0.22 29.44
C TRP A 487 30.27 -0.09 30.94
N ASN A 488 29.20 -0.07 31.73
CA ASN A 488 29.31 -0.31 33.17
C ASN A 488 29.42 -1.83 33.42
N LEU A 489 30.63 -2.37 33.21
CA LEU A 489 30.92 -3.82 33.22
C LEU A 489 30.53 -4.52 34.54
N GLU A 490 30.45 -3.79 35.66
CA GLU A 490 29.98 -4.33 36.95
C GLU A 490 28.52 -4.82 36.91
N LEU A 491 27.67 -4.25 36.05
CA LEU A 491 26.27 -4.67 35.92
C LEU A 491 26.10 -5.99 35.14
N LEU A 492 27.05 -6.31 34.25
CA LEU A 492 26.97 -7.51 33.41
C LEU A 492 27.71 -8.70 34.01
N PHE A 493 28.83 -8.44 34.68
CA PHE A 493 29.71 -9.48 35.21
C PHE A 493 29.68 -9.60 36.75
N GLY A 494 28.87 -8.77 37.41
CA GLY A 494 28.93 -8.60 38.87
C GLY A 494 30.22 -7.91 39.30
N SER A 495 30.38 -7.68 40.61
CA SER A 495 31.66 -7.23 41.15
C SER A 495 32.73 -8.27 40.82
N LEU A 496 33.59 -7.97 39.84
CA LEU A 496 34.74 -8.80 39.50
C LEU A 496 35.63 -8.89 40.75
N GLN A 497 35.51 -9.99 41.50
CA GLN A 497 36.43 -10.28 42.59
C GLN A 497 37.79 -10.59 41.96
N VAL A 498 38.70 -9.62 42.04
CA VAL A 498 40.12 -9.78 41.71
C VAL A 498 40.85 -10.45 42.85
#